data_AF-A0A372FRW5-F1
#
_entry.id   AF-A0A372FRW5-F1
#
_cell.length_a   1.000
_cell.length_b   1.000
_cell.length_c   1.000
_cell.angle_alpha   90.00
_cell.angle_beta   90.00
_cell.angle_gamma   90.00
#
_symmetry.space_group_name_H-M   'P 1'
#
loop_
_entity.id
_entity.type
_entity.pdbx_description
1 polymer ?
#
loop_
_entity_poly.entity_id
_entity_poly.type
_entity_poly.pdbx_seq_one_letter_code
_entity_poly.pdbx_strand_id
1 'polypeptide(L)'
;MQLAGVVAADGNGVGDEDVVTLAAMSDGRVVSLRVSRRALLELAAGVVTLPAVTAVDVPRSSVVDPAIVDYFAQLRACLVRADDQLGGLTVLSTVEQQIALIAALRRQARGELRDRLVGTQARWSEFAGWLADDLGDRAAGERWLDRAGSLAQEADDQDFWAYVLARKAQRMVRTSDEDRVAALARAALRLPGTPALVRAFAAVQQAHGSVAQGDVTGFQTAIERARSLVADASPTSGDDSLGSFCTRPYLAAQEGEGWLRLQQADKAIGSFTAAVNEWPERYRRERGVYLSRTAHAYLAASEPGHAATVAAEALTVATTTGSARVRRDVAALARQLEPFRGQRDVRHLLDQLATAG
;
A
#
# COMPACT_ATOMS: atom_id res chain seq x y z
N MET A 1 -12.23 -26.92 -36.04
CA MET A 1 -11.58 -25.76 -35.41
C MET A 1 -12.61 -24.66 -35.25
N GLN A 2 -13.08 -24.39 -34.04
CA GLN A 2 -13.96 -23.25 -33.77
C GLN A 2 -13.07 -22.03 -33.53
N LEU A 3 -13.18 -21.00 -34.38
CA LEU A 3 -12.48 -19.73 -34.19
C LEU A 3 -13.10 -18.99 -33.00
N ALA A 4 -12.52 -19.17 -31.82
CA ALA A 4 -12.85 -18.40 -30.64
C ALA A 4 -12.01 -17.12 -30.63
N GLY A 5 -12.57 -16.03 -31.19
CA GLY A 5 -12.12 -14.66 -30.99
C GLY A 5 -10.79 -14.27 -31.66
N VAL A 6 -10.87 -13.47 -32.72
CA VAL A 6 -9.71 -12.77 -33.29
C VAL A 6 -9.40 -11.55 -32.40
N VAL A 7 -8.28 -11.57 -31.69
CA VAL A 7 -7.71 -10.36 -31.08
C VAL A 7 -6.52 -9.94 -31.92
N ALA A 8 -6.72 -8.92 -32.76
CA ALA A 8 -5.63 -8.29 -33.49
C ALA A 8 -4.91 -7.33 -32.53
N ALA A 9 -3.63 -7.57 -32.28
CA ALA A 9 -2.75 -6.60 -31.62
C ALA A 9 -1.78 -6.06 -32.66
N ASP A 10 -1.83 -4.75 -32.92
CA ASP A 10 -0.85 -4.07 -33.77
C ASP A 10 0.51 -4.05 -33.04
N GLY A 11 1.50 -4.70 -33.63
CA GLY A 11 2.87 -4.70 -33.13
C GLY A 11 3.58 -3.41 -33.51
N ASN A 12 3.80 -2.52 -32.55
CA ASN A 12 4.72 -1.39 -32.71
C ASN A 12 6.17 -1.90 -32.78
N GLY A 13 6.73 -1.96 -34.00
CA GLY A 13 8.14 -2.28 -34.23
C GLY A 13 8.49 -2.18 -35.71
N VAL A 14 9.29 -1.16 -36.04
CA VAL A 14 9.77 -0.79 -37.38
C VAL A 14 10.27 -2.01 -38.17
N GLY A 15 9.59 -2.36 -39.26
CA GLY A 15 10.12 -3.30 -40.26
C GLY A 15 9.14 -4.12 -41.10
N ASP A 16 7.87 -4.29 -40.71
CA ASP A 16 6.92 -5.12 -41.49
C ASP A 16 5.46 -4.72 -41.20
N GLU A 17 5.00 -3.62 -41.80
CA GLU A 17 3.65 -3.04 -41.57
C GLU A 17 2.48 -3.93 -42.05
N ASP A 18 2.77 -5.04 -42.73
CA ASP A 18 1.76 -5.83 -43.44
C ASP A 18 1.37 -7.15 -42.74
N VAL A 19 1.90 -7.41 -41.54
CA VAL A 19 1.71 -8.66 -40.79
C VAL A 19 0.98 -8.44 -39.46
N VAL A 20 -0.11 -9.20 -39.24
CA VAL A 20 -0.91 -9.21 -38.02
C VAL A 20 -0.70 -10.54 -37.29
N THR A 21 -0.67 -10.49 -35.96
CA THR A 21 -0.62 -11.71 -35.13
C THR A 21 -2.02 -12.11 -34.70
N LEU A 22 -2.44 -13.33 -35.04
CA LEU A 22 -3.69 -13.95 -34.63
C LEU A 22 -3.45 -14.94 -33.49
N ALA A 23 -4.25 -14.88 -32.44
CA ALA A 23 -4.34 -15.95 -31.45
C ALA A 23 -5.49 -16.90 -31.85
N ALA A 24 -5.21 -18.20 -31.95
CA ALA A 24 -6.20 -19.23 -32.22
C ALA A 24 -6.12 -20.34 -31.17
N MET A 25 -7.27 -20.90 -30.80
CA MET A 25 -7.34 -22.04 -29.88
C MET A 25 -7.36 -23.34 -30.68
N SER A 26 -6.39 -24.22 -30.44
CA SER A 26 -6.35 -25.59 -30.97
C SER A 26 -6.02 -26.56 -29.84
N ASP A 27 -6.84 -27.59 -29.64
CA ASP A 27 -6.66 -28.62 -28.61
C ASP A 27 -6.36 -28.07 -27.20
N GLY A 28 -7.08 -27.02 -26.80
CA GLY A 28 -6.93 -26.38 -25.48
C GLY A 28 -5.66 -25.53 -25.31
N ARG A 29 -4.92 -25.28 -26.39
CA ARG A 29 -3.72 -24.43 -26.41
C ARG A 29 -3.95 -23.19 -27.28
N VAL A 30 -3.48 -22.04 -26.80
CA VAL A 30 -3.41 -20.81 -27.60
C VAL A 30 -2.18 -20.89 -28.49
N VAL A 31 -2.40 -20.81 -29.80
CA VAL A 31 -1.38 -20.76 -30.84
C VAL A 31 -1.40 -19.36 -31.46
N SER A 32 -0.24 -18.70 -31.51
CA SER A 32 -0.09 -17.41 -32.18
C SER A 32 0.41 -17.61 -33.61
N LEU A 33 -0.30 -17.05 -34.58
CA LEU A 33 0.00 -17.13 -36.01
C LEU A 33 0.31 -15.73 -36.53
N ARG A 34 1.40 -15.58 -37.29
CA ARG A 34 1.64 -14.35 -38.07
C ARG A 34 1.05 -14.53 -39.46
N VAL A 35 0.13 -13.65 -39.83
CA VAL A 35 -0.53 -13.66 -41.15
C VAL A 35 -0.46 -12.28 -41.78
N SER A 36 -0.39 -12.20 -43.10
CA SER A 36 -0.50 -10.90 -43.77
C SER A 36 -1.93 -10.35 -43.65
N ARG A 37 -2.10 -9.03 -43.69
CA ARG A 37 -3.43 -8.38 -43.65
C ARG A 37 -4.35 -8.87 -44.78
N ARG A 38 -3.78 -9.14 -45.96
CA ARG A 38 -4.50 -9.74 -47.09
C ARG A 38 -5.01 -11.15 -46.77
N ALA A 39 -4.15 -12.01 -46.20
CA ALA A 39 -4.54 -13.36 -45.80
C ALA A 39 -5.62 -13.35 -44.71
N LEU A 40 -5.56 -12.39 -43.77
CA LEU A 40 -6.59 -12.20 -42.75
C LEU A 40 -7.96 -11.88 -43.35
N LEU A 41 -8.02 -10.98 -44.34
CA LEU A 41 -9.25 -10.62 -45.04
C LEU A 41 -9.80 -11.79 -45.86
N GLU A 42 -8.93 -12.55 -46.53
CA GLU A 42 -9.31 -13.75 -47.29
C GLU A 42 -9.86 -14.87 -46.37
N LEU A 43 -9.32 -15.00 -45.15
CA LEU A 43 -9.83 -15.88 -44.09
C LEU A 43 -11.20 -15.45 -43.57
N ALA A 44 -11.38 -14.16 -43.29
CA ALA A 44 -12.67 -13.61 -42.84
C ALA A 44 -13.76 -13.73 -43.91
N ALA A 45 -13.39 -13.68 -45.19
CA ALA A 45 -14.29 -13.88 -46.33
C ALA A 45 -14.55 -15.36 -46.67
N GLY A 46 -13.89 -16.31 -45.99
CA GLY A 46 -14.07 -17.74 -46.22
C GLY A 46 -13.49 -18.25 -47.55
N VAL A 47 -12.59 -17.49 -48.19
CA VAL A 47 -12.02 -17.79 -49.52
C VAL A 47 -10.87 -18.79 -49.42
N VAL A 48 -10.19 -18.87 -48.27
CA VAL A 48 -9.06 -19.76 -48.02
C VAL A 48 -9.23 -20.48 -46.69
N THR A 49 -9.03 -21.80 -46.68
CA THR A 49 -8.86 -22.59 -45.46
C THR A 49 -7.37 -22.67 -45.13
N LEU A 50 -6.97 -22.29 -43.91
CA LEU A 50 -5.58 -22.49 -43.47
C LEU A 50 -5.27 -24.00 -43.44
N PRO A 51 -4.11 -24.44 -43.96
CA PRO A 51 -3.62 -25.78 -43.68
C PRO A 51 -3.47 -25.94 -42.16
N ALA A 52 -3.65 -27.16 -41.64
CA ALA A 52 -3.42 -27.45 -40.23
C ALA A 52 -1.97 -27.05 -39.87
N VAL A 53 -1.80 -25.88 -39.27
CA VAL A 53 -0.49 -25.39 -38.86
C VAL A 53 -0.10 -26.23 -37.66
N THR A 54 0.90 -27.09 -37.84
CA THR A 54 1.58 -27.74 -36.71
C THR A 54 2.10 -26.63 -35.81
N ALA A 55 1.63 -26.58 -34.57
CA ALA A 55 2.09 -25.62 -33.58
C ALA A 55 3.63 -25.62 -33.57
N VAL A 56 4.23 -24.52 -34.02
CA VAL A 56 5.65 -24.31 -33.80
C VAL A 56 5.77 -24.05 -32.31
N ASP A 57 6.23 -25.06 -31.59
CA ASP A 57 6.60 -24.92 -30.19
C ASP A 57 7.80 -23.98 -30.17
N VAL A 58 7.53 -22.67 -30.04
CA VAL A 58 8.60 -21.71 -29.76
C VAL A 58 9.19 -22.19 -28.45
N PRO A 59 10.47 -22.64 -28.42
CA PRO A 59 11.06 -23.13 -27.20
C PRO A 59 11.02 -21.97 -26.21
N ARG A 60 10.07 -22.03 -25.27
CA ARG A 60 10.09 -21.13 -24.12
C ARG A 60 11.38 -21.48 -23.41
N SER A 61 12.36 -20.58 -23.48
CA SER A 61 13.56 -20.71 -22.67
C SER A 61 13.12 -21.08 -21.26
N SER A 62 13.48 -22.28 -20.82
CA SER A 62 13.22 -22.76 -19.46
C SER A 62 14.09 -22.05 -18.43
N VAL A 63 14.99 -21.17 -18.89
CA VAL A 63 15.89 -20.38 -18.07
C VAL A 63 15.23 -19.03 -17.79
N VAL A 64 14.76 -18.89 -16.56
CA VAL A 64 14.34 -17.59 -16.03
C VAL A 64 15.62 -16.78 -15.73
N ASP A 65 15.73 -15.58 -16.30
CA ASP A 65 16.84 -14.67 -16.05
C ASP A 65 16.81 -14.20 -14.58
N PRO A 66 17.87 -14.40 -13.78
CA PRO A 66 17.93 -13.92 -12.39
C PRO A 66 17.76 -12.40 -12.23
N ALA A 67 18.04 -11.59 -13.27
CA ALA A 67 17.84 -10.14 -13.24
C ALA A 67 16.36 -9.75 -13.07
N ILE A 68 15.42 -10.66 -13.32
CA ILE A 68 13.98 -10.40 -13.18
C ILE A 68 13.58 -10.03 -11.75
N VAL A 69 14.32 -10.53 -10.75
CA VAL A 69 14.07 -10.22 -9.34
C VAL A 69 14.27 -8.73 -9.06
N ASP A 70 15.33 -8.15 -9.62
CA ASP A 70 15.68 -6.75 -9.43
C ASP A 70 14.70 -5.85 -10.21
N TYR A 71 14.27 -6.28 -11.40
CA TYR A 71 13.17 -5.65 -12.14
C TYR A 71 11.89 -5.57 -11.29
N PHE A 72 11.47 -6.68 -10.67
CA PHE A 72 10.28 -6.68 -9.82
C PHE A 72 10.44 -5.80 -8.57
N ALA A 73 11.65 -5.72 -8.01
CA ALA A 73 11.93 -4.83 -6.88
C ALA A 73 11.76 -3.35 -7.29
N GLN A 74 12.35 -2.96 -8.43
CA GLN A 74 12.27 -1.59 -8.96
C GLN A 74 10.84 -1.21 -9.37
N LEU A 75 10.13 -2.12 -10.07
CA LEU A 75 8.76 -1.90 -10.47
C LEU A 75 7.84 -1.72 -9.26
N ARG A 76 8.01 -2.54 -8.22
CA ARG A 76 7.25 -2.38 -6.96
C ARG A 76 7.52 -1.02 -6.33
N ALA A 77 8.78 -0.60 -6.22
CA ALA A 77 9.13 0.71 -5.66
C ALA A 77 8.51 1.87 -6.47
N CYS A 78 8.44 1.73 -7.80
CA CYS A 78 7.74 2.69 -8.66
C CYS A 78 6.23 2.71 -8.38
N LEU A 79 5.58 1.56 -8.24
CA LEU A 79 4.15 1.47 -7.94
C LEU A 79 3.80 1.97 -6.53
N VAL A 80 4.67 1.76 -5.53
CA VAL A 80 4.51 2.33 -4.18
C VAL A 80 4.53 3.87 -4.24
N ARG A 81 5.44 4.45 -5.02
CA ARG A 81 5.45 5.91 -5.24
C ARG A 81 4.24 6.39 -6.05
N ALA A 82 3.76 5.58 -6.98
CA ALA A 82 2.58 5.90 -7.77
C ALA A 82 1.29 5.86 -6.93
N ASP A 83 1.16 4.96 -5.95
CA ASP A 83 0.04 4.91 -5.01
C ASP A 83 -0.14 6.23 -4.24
N ASP A 84 0.96 6.80 -3.75
CA ASP A 84 1.00 8.11 -3.07
C ASP A 84 0.36 9.22 -3.93
N GLN A 85 0.60 9.18 -5.25
CA GLN A 85 0.18 10.22 -6.20
C GLN A 85 -1.18 9.97 -6.86
N LEU A 86 -1.47 8.72 -7.22
CA LEU A 86 -2.61 8.32 -8.07
C LEU A 86 -3.71 7.59 -7.29
N GLY A 87 -3.44 7.19 -6.04
CA GLY A 87 -4.32 6.39 -5.21
C GLY A 87 -4.33 4.90 -5.53
N GLY A 88 -4.61 4.09 -4.52
CA GLY A 88 -4.43 2.63 -4.58
C GLY A 88 -5.29 1.89 -5.61
N LEU A 89 -6.46 2.44 -5.97
CA LEU A 89 -7.36 1.83 -6.97
C LEU A 89 -6.69 1.71 -8.33
N THR A 90 -5.89 2.72 -8.71
CA THR A 90 -5.26 2.82 -10.03
C THR A 90 -4.15 1.78 -10.20
N VAL A 91 -3.48 1.38 -9.12
CA VAL A 91 -2.32 0.48 -9.16
C VAL A 91 -2.65 -0.97 -8.81
N LEU A 92 -3.77 -1.25 -8.13
CA LEU A 92 -4.10 -2.59 -7.62
C LEU A 92 -4.15 -3.67 -8.72
N SER A 93 -4.82 -3.39 -9.85
CA SER A 93 -4.95 -4.37 -10.93
C SER A 93 -3.58 -4.77 -11.52
N THR A 94 -2.68 -3.80 -11.68
CA THR A 94 -1.29 -4.03 -12.10
C THR A 94 -0.56 -4.89 -11.06
N VAL A 95 -0.72 -4.60 -9.77
CA VAL A 95 -0.09 -5.37 -8.69
C VAL A 95 -0.52 -6.84 -8.70
N GLU A 96 -1.82 -7.12 -8.86
CA GLU A 96 -2.34 -8.48 -8.92
C GLU A 96 -1.81 -9.25 -10.14
N GLN A 97 -1.71 -8.61 -11.31
CA GLN A 97 -1.14 -9.20 -12.51
C GLN A 97 0.34 -9.57 -12.31
N GLN A 98 1.13 -8.69 -11.69
CA GLN A 98 2.53 -8.97 -11.40
C GLN A 98 2.70 -10.08 -10.36
N ILE A 99 1.85 -10.16 -9.33
CA ILE A 99 1.84 -11.29 -8.39
C ILE A 99 1.61 -12.61 -9.13
N ALA A 100 0.67 -12.65 -10.07
CA ALA A 100 0.39 -13.85 -10.87
C ALA A 100 1.60 -14.24 -11.75
N LEU A 101 2.27 -13.26 -12.37
CA LEU A 101 3.48 -13.48 -13.15
C LEU A 101 4.64 -14.00 -12.30
N ILE A 102 4.92 -13.37 -11.16
CA ILE A 102 5.95 -13.81 -10.20
C ILE A 102 5.67 -15.26 -9.77
N ALA A 103 4.41 -15.59 -9.47
CA ALA A 103 4.03 -16.94 -9.09
C ALA A 103 4.26 -17.96 -10.22
N ALA A 104 4.04 -17.58 -11.48
CA ALA A 104 4.31 -18.43 -12.64
C ALA A 104 5.82 -18.67 -12.83
N LEU A 105 6.63 -17.62 -12.75
CA LEU A 105 8.09 -17.70 -12.85
C LEU A 105 8.69 -18.52 -11.70
N ARG A 106 8.18 -18.34 -10.48
CA ARG A 106 8.59 -19.13 -9.30
C ARG A 106 8.36 -20.63 -9.49
N ARG A 107 7.26 -21.04 -10.16
CA ARG A 107 7.00 -22.46 -10.47
C ARG A 107 7.98 -23.05 -11.49
N GLN A 108 8.57 -22.20 -12.33
CA GLN A 108 9.54 -22.61 -13.36
C GLN A 108 10.98 -22.58 -12.83
N ALA A 109 11.31 -21.63 -11.94
CA ALA A 109 12.62 -21.49 -11.35
C ALA A 109 13.00 -22.63 -10.37
N ARG A 110 14.29 -22.83 -10.16
CA ARG A 110 14.87 -23.82 -9.23
C ARG A 110 16.01 -23.17 -8.43
N GLY A 111 16.38 -23.78 -7.30
CA GLY A 111 17.47 -23.32 -6.44
C GLY A 111 17.27 -21.88 -5.97
N GLU A 112 18.37 -21.14 -5.84
CA GLU A 112 18.41 -19.77 -5.30
C GLU A 112 17.44 -18.81 -5.99
N LEU A 113 17.26 -18.91 -7.31
CA LEU A 113 16.32 -18.05 -8.04
C LEU A 113 14.87 -18.27 -7.61
N ARG A 114 14.49 -19.52 -7.33
CA ARG A 114 13.15 -19.83 -6.81
C ARG A 114 12.95 -19.12 -5.46
N ASP A 115 13.94 -19.20 -4.58
CA ASP A 115 13.85 -18.66 -3.22
C ASP A 115 13.83 -17.12 -3.23
N ARG A 116 14.63 -16.48 -4.09
CA ARG A 116 14.53 -15.04 -4.36
C ARG A 116 13.13 -14.65 -4.85
N LEU A 117 12.53 -15.41 -5.77
CA LEU A 117 11.17 -15.18 -6.26
C LEU A 117 10.08 -15.42 -5.20
N VAL A 118 10.28 -16.33 -4.24
CA VAL A 118 9.40 -16.48 -3.07
C VAL A 118 9.42 -15.19 -2.25
N GLY A 119 10.62 -14.66 -1.93
CA GLY A 119 10.79 -13.40 -1.21
C GLY A 119 10.21 -12.20 -1.96
N THR A 120 10.37 -12.15 -3.29
CA THR A 120 9.72 -11.16 -4.16
C THR A 120 8.19 -11.27 -4.06
N GLN A 121 7.63 -12.48 -4.19
CA GLN A 121 6.19 -12.69 -4.09
C GLN A 121 5.65 -12.25 -2.72
N ALA A 122 6.42 -12.46 -1.64
CA ALA A 122 6.06 -12.04 -0.30
C ALA A 122 5.86 -10.50 -0.21
N ARG A 123 6.83 -9.73 -0.72
CA ARG A 123 6.79 -8.25 -0.74
C ARG A 123 5.67 -7.69 -1.63
N TRP A 124 5.41 -8.32 -2.76
CA TRP A 124 4.27 -7.94 -3.61
C TRP A 124 2.92 -8.27 -2.95
N SER A 125 2.82 -9.42 -2.27
CA SER A 125 1.61 -9.80 -1.53
C SER A 125 1.32 -8.82 -0.39
N GLU A 126 2.35 -8.40 0.35
CA GLU A 126 2.19 -7.39 1.40
C GLU A 126 1.71 -6.06 0.82
N PHE A 127 2.29 -5.60 -0.30
CA PHE A 127 1.84 -4.38 -0.96
C PHE A 127 0.39 -4.46 -1.46
N ALA A 128 -0.05 -5.61 -2.01
CA ALA A 128 -1.47 -5.82 -2.32
C ALA A 128 -2.36 -5.73 -1.07
N GLY A 129 -1.86 -6.21 0.08
CA GLY A 129 -2.54 -6.05 1.38
C GLY A 129 -2.68 -4.59 1.80
N TRP A 130 -1.64 -3.77 1.59
CA TRP A 130 -1.70 -2.32 1.82
C TRP A 130 -2.77 -1.64 0.95
N LEU A 131 -2.79 -1.95 -0.35
CA LEU A 131 -3.74 -1.34 -1.28
C LEU A 131 -5.18 -1.74 -0.96
N ALA A 132 -5.43 -3.00 -0.62
CA ALA A 132 -6.74 -3.46 -0.18
C ALA A 132 -7.22 -2.71 1.07
N ASP A 133 -6.32 -2.40 2.00
CA ASP A 133 -6.62 -1.63 3.21
C ASP A 133 -6.98 -0.18 2.91
N ASP A 134 -6.25 0.50 2.03
CA ASP A 134 -6.56 1.88 1.64
C ASP A 134 -7.92 1.97 0.92
N LEU A 135 -8.29 0.92 0.18
CA LEU A 135 -9.58 0.78 -0.48
C LEU A 135 -10.71 0.33 0.45
N GLY A 136 -10.40 -0.05 1.69
CA GLY A 136 -11.36 -0.49 2.69
C GLY A 136 -11.78 -1.96 2.59
N ASP A 137 -11.19 -2.77 1.69
CA ASP A 137 -11.41 -4.22 1.66
C ASP A 137 -10.51 -4.92 2.71
N ARG A 138 -10.97 -4.86 3.96
CA ARG A 138 -10.25 -5.46 5.09
C ARG A 138 -10.04 -6.96 4.93
N ALA A 139 -10.99 -7.67 4.31
CA ALA A 139 -10.90 -9.12 4.14
C ALA A 139 -9.80 -9.47 3.12
N ALA A 140 -9.72 -8.75 2.00
CA ALA A 140 -8.62 -8.92 1.05
C ALA A 140 -7.27 -8.56 1.69
N GLY A 141 -7.21 -7.46 2.45
CA GLY A 141 -5.99 -7.05 3.16
C GLY A 141 -5.44 -8.14 4.09
N GLU A 142 -6.32 -8.81 4.84
CA GLU A 142 -5.94 -9.93 5.72
C GLU A 142 -5.40 -11.12 4.93
N ARG A 143 -6.12 -11.57 3.88
CA ARG A 143 -5.67 -12.68 3.02
C ARG A 143 -4.29 -12.41 2.41
N TRP A 144 -4.05 -11.20 1.96
CA TRP A 144 -2.78 -10.79 1.36
C TRP A 144 -1.63 -10.78 2.37
N LEU A 145 -1.86 -10.27 3.58
CA LEU A 145 -0.86 -10.29 4.66
C LEU A 145 -0.58 -11.69 5.21
N ASP A 146 -1.58 -12.55 5.28
CA ASP A 146 -1.38 -13.97 5.59
C ASP A 146 -0.51 -14.64 4.54
N ARG A 147 -0.81 -14.41 3.25
CA ARG A 147 -0.01 -14.91 2.14
C ARG A 147 1.43 -14.40 2.19
N ALA A 148 1.62 -13.11 2.45
CA ALA A 148 2.95 -12.51 2.61
C ALA A 148 3.74 -13.15 3.75
N GLY A 149 3.09 -13.40 4.90
CA GLY A 149 3.71 -14.06 6.04
C GLY A 149 4.14 -15.51 5.76
N SER A 150 3.27 -16.30 5.13
CA SER A 150 3.61 -17.67 4.73
C SER A 150 4.77 -17.71 3.74
N LEU A 151 4.81 -16.77 2.77
CA LEU A 151 5.91 -16.67 1.82
C LEU A 151 7.21 -16.19 2.46
N ALA A 152 7.15 -15.25 3.42
CA ALA A 152 8.33 -14.80 4.17
C ALA A 152 8.97 -15.96 4.94
N GLN A 153 8.15 -16.80 5.58
CA GLN A 153 8.61 -18.02 6.25
C GLN A 153 9.17 -19.06 5.27
N GLU A 154 8.52 -19.25 4.11
CA GLU A 154 9.03 -20.14 3.05
C GLU A 154 10.40 -19.69 2.53
N ALA A 155 10.65 -18.38 2.49
CA ALA A 155 11.93 -17.79 2.06
C ALA A 155 12.99 -17.68 3.17
N ASP A 156 12.67 -18.09 4.41
CA ASP A 156 13.50 -17.85 5.61
C ASP A 156 13.90 -16.36 5.80
N ASP A 157 13.04 -15.44 5.36
CA ASP A 157 13.25 -13.99 5.48
C ASP A 157 12.68 -13.50 6.81
N GLN A 158 13.46 -13.67 7.88
CA GLN A 158 13.05 -13.35 9.25
C GLN A 158 12.78 -11.85 9.44
N ASP A 159 13.55 -10.98 8.77
CA ASP A 159 13.37 -9.53 8.83
C ASP A 159 12.01 -9.13 8.24
N PHE A 160 11.67 -9.66 7.07
CA PHE A 160 10.38 -9.40 6.44
C PHE A 160 9.23 -10.06 7.20
N TRP A 161 9.45 -11.23 7.79
CA TRP A 161 8.44 -11.85 8.65
C TRP A 161 8.14 -11.01 9.90
N ALA A 162 9.16 -10.46 10.56
CA ALA A 162 9.00 -9.51 11.67
C ALA A 162 8.19 -8.28 11.25
N TYR A 163 8.48 -7.75 10.06
CA TYR A 163 7.72 -6.65 9.47
C TYR A 163 6.25 -7.00 9.24
N VAL A 164 5.97 -8.17 8.65
CA VAL A 164 4.60 -8.66 8.43
C VAL A 164 3.85 -8.83 9.75
N LEU A 165 4.49 -9.34 10.80
CA LEU A 165 3.89 -9.43 12.14
C LEU A 165 3.53 -8.05 12.72
N ALA A 166 4.42 -7.07 12.58
CA ALA A 166 4.13 -5.69 12.98
C ALA A 166 2.98 -5.08 12.15
N ARG A 167 2.90 -5.37 10.84
CA ARG A 167 1.77 -4.95 10.00
C ARG A 167 0.46 -5.61 10.39
N LYS A 168 0.47 -6.90 10.74
CA LYS A 168 -0.71 -7.57 11.30
C LYS A 168 -1.13 -6.92 12.62
N ALA A 169 -0.18 -6.58 13.50
CA ALA A 169 -0.49 -5.86 14.75
C ALA A 169 -1.16 -4.51 14.47
N GLN A 170 -0.63 -3.72 13.52
CA GLN A 170 -1.22 -2.45 13.12
C GLN A 170 -2.67 -2.56 12.66
N ARG A 171 -3.03 -3.62 11.94
CA ARG A 171 -4.40 -3.83 11.45
C ARG A 171 -5.41 -4.17 12.53
N MET A 172 -4.95 -4.70 13.68
CA MET A 172 -5.80 -5.04 14.82
C MET A 172 -6.12 -3.83 15.69
N VAL A 173 -5.39 -2.72 15.52
CA VAL A 173 -5.65 -1.46 16.23
C VAL A 173 -7.08 -0.98 15.94
N ARG A 174 -7.84 -0.68 16.99
CA ARG A 174 -9.26 -0.26 16.97
C ARG A 174 -10.22 -1.27 16.32
N THR A 175 -9.90 -2.56 16.41
CA THR A 175 -10.81 -3.65 15.99
C THR A 175 -11.39 -4.39 17.20
N SER A 176 -12.28 -5.36 16.98
CA SER A 176 -12.78 -6.25 18.05
C SER A 176 -11.66 -7.07 18.71
N ASP A 177 -10.57 -7.29 17.98
CA ASP A 177 -9.46 -8.17 18.38
C ASP A 177 -8.21 -7.34 18.76
N GLU A 178 -8.44 -6.14 19.30
CA GLU A 178 -7.35 -5.20 19.63
C GLU A 178 -6.41 -5.75 20.73
N ASP A 179 -6.86 -6.72 21.53
CA ASP A 179 -6.04 -7.46 22.49
C ASP A 179 -4.85 -8.18 21.81
N ARG A 180 -4.99 -8.53 20.53
CA ARG A 180 -3.93 -9.21 19.75
C ARG A 180 -2.80 -8.27 19.32
N VAL A 181 -2.99 -6.95 19.34
CA VAL A 181 -1.98 -5.96 18.90
C VAL A 181 -0.66 -6.19 19.65
N ALA A 182 -0.72 -6.24 20.98
CA ALA A 182 0.45 -6.39 21.82
C ALA A 182 1.14 -7.75 21.63
N ALA A 183 0.37 -8.82 21.41
CA ALA A 183 0.90 -10.17 21.19
C ALA A 183 1.67 -10.28 19.86
N LEU A 184 1.12 -9.73 18.78
CA LEU A 184 1.76 -9.69 17.46
C LEU A 184 3.00 -8.81 17.45
N ALA A 185 2.94 -7.63 18.09
CA ALA A 185 4.07 -6.75 18.22
C ALA A 185 5.22 -7.40 19.03
N ARG A 186 4.90 -8.09 20.14
CA ARG A 186 5.88 -8.89 20.87
C ARG A 186 6.45 -10.03 20.03
N ALA A 187 5.64 -10.66 19.18
CA ALA A 187 6.12 -11.73 18.30
C ALA A 187 7.14 -11.21 17.27
N ALA A 188 6.87 -10.05 16.65
CA ALA A 188 7.83 -9.39 15.76
C ALA A 188 9.16 -9.12 16.47
N LEU A 189 9.12 -8.61 17.71
CA LEU A 189 10.31 -8.24 18.47
C LEU A 189 11.12 -9.42 19.03
N ARG A 190 10.59 -10.65 19.01
CA ARG A 190 11.32 -11.86 19.40
C ARG A 190 12.22 -12.41 18.29
N LEU A 191 12.03 -11.97 17.05
CA LEU A 191 12.82 -12.47 15.93
C LEU A 191 14.23 -11.90 15.98
N PRO A 192 15.27 -12.78 15.94
CA PRO A 192 16.66 -12.34 16.01
C PRO A 192 17.03 -11.53 14.78
N GLY A 193 17.99 -10.61 14.90
CA GLY A 193 18.49 -9.83 13.76
C GLY A 193 17.55 -8.74 13.22
N THR A 194 16.29 -8.68 13.67
CA THR A 194 15.29 -7.72 13.15
C THR A 194 15.83 -6.29 13.03
N PRO A 195 15.72 -5.64 11.85
CA PRO A 195 16.24 -4.29 11.61
C PRO A 195 15.68 -3.25 12.56
N ALA A 196 16.47 -2.22 12.88
CA ALA A 196 16.10 -1.18 13.85
C ALA A 196 14.75 -0.51 13.52
N LEU A 197 14.50 -0.16 12.25
CA LEU A 197 13.25 0.46 11.82
C LEU A 197 12.03 -0.47 11.91
N VAL A 198 12.22 -1.78 11.68
CA VAL A 198 11.17 -2.78 11.89
C VAL A 198 10.88 -2.95 13.38
N ARG A 199 11.92 -2.95 14.23
CA ARG A 199 11.76 -2.96 15.70
C ARG A 199 11.06 -1.69 16.18
N ALA A 200 11.35 -0.53 15.59
CA ALA A 200 10.68 0.73 15.90
C ALA A 200 9.20 0.66 15.54
N PHE A 201 8.89 0.17 14.33
CA PHE A 201 7.51 -0.01 13.90
C PHE A 201 6.74 -0.99 14.80
N ALA A 202 7.37 -2.10 15.22
CA ALA A 202 6.78 -3.03 16.17
C ALA A 202 6.59 -2.39 17.56
N ALA A 203 7.53 -1.56 18.04
CA ALA A 203 7.40 -0.83 19.30
C ALA A 203 6.23 0.16 19.28
N VAL A 204 5.97 0.84 18.16
CA VAL A 204 4.74 1.64 17.97
C VAL A 204 3.49 0.78 18.16
N GLN A 205 3.48 -0.45 17.62
CA GLN A 205 2.31 -1.32 17.80
C GLN A 205 2.18 -1.78 19.25
N GLN A 206 3.29 -2.04 19.96
CA GLN A 206 3.22 -2.27 21.42
C GLN A 206 2.60 -1.09 22.15
N ALA A 207 2.94 0.14 21.77
CA ALA A 207 2.38 1.35 22.35
C ALA A 207 0.84 1.38 22.18
N HIS A 208 0.33 1.10 20.97
CA HIS A 208 -1.12 1.02 20.75
C HIS A 208 -1.78 -0.16 21.47
N GLY A 209 -1.05 -1.26 21.69
CA GLY A 209 -1.49 -2.34 22.58
C GLY A 209 -1.66 -1.89 24.03
N SER A 210 -0.73 -1.09 24.56
CA SER A 210 -0.86 -0.48 25.90
C SER A 210 -2.02 0.53 25.96
N VAL A 211 -2.24 1.32 24.90
CA VAL A 211 -3.41 2.23 24.81
C VAL A 211 -4.72 1.45 24.94
N ALA A 212 -4.85 0.31 24.25
CA ALA A 212 -6.05 -0.54 24.35
C ALA A 212 -6.31 -1.08 25.76
N GLN A 213 -5.27 -1.15 26.59
CA GLN A 213 -5.32 -1.59 27.98
C GLN A 213 -5.44 -0.41 28.97
N GLY A 214 -5.43 0.84 28.50
CA GLY A 214 -5.37 2.03 29.36
C GLY A 214 -4.01 2.23 30.06
N ASP A 215 -2.97 1.51 29.64
CA ASP A 215 -1.63 1.55 30.23
C ASP A 215 -0.82 2.73 29.67
N VAL A 216 -0.95 3.89 30.34
CA VAL A 216 -0.25 5.13 29.96
C VAL A 216 1.27 4.96 30.03
N THR A 217 1.80 4.26 31.04
CA THR A 217 3.25 4.11 31.23
C THR A 217 3.86 3.20 30.17
N GLY A 218 3.20 2.08 29.86
CA GLY A 218 3.62 1.19 28.78
C GLY A 218 3.56 1.86 27.41
N PHE A 219 2.53 2.68 27.17
CA PHE A 219 2.44 3.50 25.97
C PHE A 219 3.65 4.43 25.82
N GLN A 220 3.98 5.21 26.85
CA GLN A 220 5.12 6.13 26.82
C GLN A 220 6.46 5.41 26.62
N THR A 221 6.66 4.30 27.34
CA THR A 221 7.90 3.53 27.27
C THR A 221 8.10 2.93 25.87
N ALA A 222 7.02 2.43 25.25
CA ALA A 222 7.07 1.89 23.91
C ALA A 222 7.31 2.97 22.83
N ILE A 223 6.72 4.16 22.98
CA ILE A 223 6.99 5.31 22.10
C ILE A 223 8.45 5.76 22.23
N GLU A 224 8.98 5.88 23.45
CA GLU A 224 10.38 6.29 23.64
C GLU A 224 11.35 5.27 23.03
N ARG A 225 11.08 3.98 23.23
CA ARG A 225 11.84 2.91 22.57
C ARG A 225 11.81 3.04 21.04
N ALA A 226 10.66 3.35 20.46
CA ALA A 226 10.55 3.56 19.01
C ALA A 226 11.40 4.77 18.56
N ARG A 227 11.40 5.88 19.32
CA ARG A 227 12.22 7.05 19.02
C ARG A 227 13.71 6.74 19.06
N SER A 228 14.20 6.04 20.08
CA SER A 228 15.61 5.65 20.15
C SER A 228 16.01 4.79 18.96
N LEU A 229 15.18 3.81 18.59
CA LEU A 229 15.44 2.93 17.45
C LEU A 229 15.48 3.67 16.10
N VAL A 230 14.65 4.70 15.92
CA VAL A 230 14.69 5.55 14.72
C VAL A 230 15.91 6.48 14.73
N ALA A 231 16.31 6.99 15.90
CA ALA A 231 17.50 7.83 16.03
C ALA A 231 18.80 7.06 15.76
N ASP A 232 18.85 5.78 16.15
CA ASP A 232 20.01 4.90 15.97
C ASP A 232 20.08 4.30 14.56
N ALA A 233 19.01 4.40 13.76
CA ALA A 233 19.00 3.84 12.41
C ALA A 233 19.97 4.61 11.50
N SER A 234 20.88 3.87 10.84
CA SER A 234 21.90 4.47 9.99
C SER A 234 21.27 5.26 8.82
N PRO A 235 21.77 6.48 8.51
CA PRO A 235 21.36 7.25 7.33
C PRO A 235 21.59 6.52 5.99
N THR A 236 22.40 5.46 5.98
CA THR A 236 22.67 4.64 4.79
C THR A 236 21.55 3.65 4.46
N SER A 237 20.53 3.54 5.32
CA SER A 237 19.32 2.77 5.04
C SER A 237 18.53 3.54 3.98
N GLY A 238 18.76 3.24 2.69
CA GLY A 238 18.09 3.95 1.60
C GLY A 238 16.56 3.97 1.73
N ASP A 239 15.89 4.85 0.99
CA ASP A 239 14.43 5.05 1.05
C ASP A 239 13.62 3.75 0.83
N ASP A 240 14.20 2.74 0.17
CA ASP A 240 13.58 1.43 -0.08
C ASP A 240 13.82 0.39 1.03
N SER A 241 14.51 0.76 2.12
CA SER A 241 14.79 -0.14 3.24
C SER A 241 13.53 -0.53 4.01
N LEU A 242 13.53 -1.74 4.58
CA LEU A 242 12.38 -2.27 5.29
C LEU A 242 12.09 -1.42 6.54
N GLY A 243 10.91 -0.79 6.59
CA GLY A 243 10.52 0.10 7.67
C GLY A 243 10.96 1.56 7.49
N SER A 244 11.50 1.96 6.33
CA SER A 244 11.93 3.34 6.03
C SER A 244 10.86 4.40 6.28
N PHE A 245 9.57 4.05 6.16
CA PHE A 245 8.45 4.93 6.48
C PHE A 245 8.34 5.29 7.98
N CYS A 246 8.97 4.51 8.86
CA CYS A 246 8.95 4.71 10.32
C CYS A 246 9.89 5.86 10.72
N THR A 247 9.53 7.06 10.26
CA THR A 247 10.29 8.30 10.45
C THR A 247 9.89 9.01 11.74
N ARG A 248 10.66 10.03 12.15
CA ARG A 248 10.29 10.91 13.29
C ARG A 248 8.87 11.48 13.20
N PRO A 249 8.44 12.09 12.06
CA PRO A 249 7.08 12.60 11.97
C PRO A 249 6.03 11.48 12.01
N TYR A 250 6.33 10.29 11.45
CA TYR A 250 5.45 9.12 11.61
C TYR A 250 5.28 8.74 13.08
N LEU A 251 6.37 8.67 13.86
CA LEU A 251 6.31 8.37 15.29
C LEU A 251 5.47 9.40 16.06
N ALA A 252 5.69 10.70 15.79
CA ALA A 252 4.93 11.78 16.42
C ALA A 252 3.43 11.65 16.12
N ALA A 253 3.06 11.27 14.90
CA ALA A 253 1.66 11.05 14.57
C ALA A 253 1.04 9.83 15.27
N GLN A 254 1.79 8.74 15.44
CA GLN A 254 1.30 7.56 16.17
C GLN A 254 1.18 7.85 17.67
N GLU A 255 2.11 8.64 18.21
CA GLU A 255 2.02 9.15 19.57
C GLU A 255 0.77 10.01 19.77
N GLY A 256 0.49 10.93 18.84
CA GLY A 256 -0.72 11.77 18.89
C GLY A 256 -2.01 10.94 18.89
N GLU A 257 -2.10 9.90 18.06
CA GLU A 257 -3.24 8.98 18.06
C GLU A 257 -3.37 8.24 19.41
N GLY A 258 -2.25 7.81 19.99
CA GLY A 258 -2.26 7.17 21.31
C GLY A 258 -2.74 8.12 22.42
N TRP A 259 -2.26 9.36 22.44
CA TRP A 259 -2.70 10.37 23.39
C TRP A 259 -4.17 10.72 23.27
N LEU A 260 -4.67 10.86 22.04
CA LEU A 260 -6.08 11.16 21.79
C LEU A 260 -6.98 10.04 22.31
N ARG A 261 -6.59 8.78 22.09
CA ARG A 261 -7.31 7.60 22.58
C ARG A 261 -7.26 7.45 24.10
N LEU A 262 -6.16 7.89 24.73
CA LEU A 262 -6.01 7.98 26.18
C LEU A 262 -6.69 9.23 26.79
N GLN A 263 -7.49 9.96 26.00
CA GLN A 263 -8.21 11.18 26.41
C GLN A 263 -7.29 12.31 26.91
N GLN A 264 -6.05 12.36 26.40
CA GLN A 264 -5.08 13.42 26.68
C GLN A 264 -4.94 14.35 25.46
N ALA A 265 -6.02 15.10 25.17
CA ALA A 265 -6.15 15.90 23.97
C ALA A 265 -5.01 16.91 23.77
N ASP A 266 -4.58 17.61 24.82
CA ASP A 266 -3.48 18.58 24.73
C ASP A 266 -2.15 17.95 24.30
N LYS A 267 -1.83 16.76 24.82
CA LYS A 267 -0.64 16.02 24.38
C LYS A 267 -0.78 15.54 22.94
N ALA A 268 -1.98 15.12 22.55
CA ALA A 268 -2.26 14.73 21.17
C ALA A 268 -2.04 15.90 20.20
N ILE A 269 -2.50 17.10 20.54
CA ILE A 269 -2.28 18.32 19.75
C ILE A 269 -0.78 18.57 19.58
N GLY A 270 0.01 18.50 20.66
CA GLY A 270 1.46 18.68 20.60
C GLY A 270 2.14 17.68 19.66
N SER A 271 1.82 16.39 19.80
CA SER A 271 2.40 15.32 18.97
C SER A 271 1.98 15.43 17.50
N PHE A 272 0.72 15.71 17.19
CA PHE A 272 0.29 15.88 15.80
C PHE A 272 0.87 17.15 15.17
N THR A 273 0.99 18.24 15.93
CA THR A 273 1.63 19.48 15.44
C THR A 273 3.08 19.25 15.07
N ALA A 274 3.83 18.52 15.91
CA ALA A 274 5.20 18.12 15.58
C ALA A 274 5.25 17.27 14.30
N ALA A 275 4.34 16.30 14.16
CA ALA A 275 4.25 15.48 12.96
C ALA A 275 3.99 16.31 11.69
N VAL A 276 3.04 17.24 11.73
CA VAL A 276 2.67 18.09 10.58
C VAL A 276 3.79 19.04 10.18
N ASN A 277 4.53 19.59 11.15
CA ASN A 277 5.62 20.54 10.89
C ASN A 277 6.87 19.87 10.29
N GLU A 278 7.12 18.61 10.62
CA GLU A 278 8.26 17.84 10.10
C GLU A 278 7.92 17.00 8.86
N TRP A 279 6.63 16.89 8.49
CA TRP A 279 6.23 16.05 7.35
C TRP A 279 6.80 16.60 6.03
N PRO A 280 7.47 15.78 5.19
CA PRO A 280 8.05 16.27 3.95
C PRO A 280 6.99 16.82 3.00
N GLU A 281 7.27 17.98 2.40
CA GLU A 281 6.35 18.69 1.49
C GLU A 281 5.90 17.85 0.29
N ARG A 282 6.69 16.85 -0.12
CA ARG A 282 6.32 15.92 -1.20
C ARG A 282 5.13 15.01 -0.87
N TYR A 283 4.86 14.75 0.40
CA TYR A 283 3.77 13.88 0.88
C TYR A 283 2.57 14.71 1.37
N ARG A 284 2.05 15.56 0.46
CA ARG A 284 0.96 16.50 0.81
C ARG A 284 -0.29 15.77 1.28
N ARG A 285 -0.62 14.62 0.68
CA ARG A 285 -1.82 13.83 1.01
C ARG A 285 -1.77 13.34 2.46
N GLU A 286 -0.63 12.81 2.88
CA GLU A 286 -0.36 12.29 4.22
C GLU A 286 -0.37 13.42 5.25
N ARG A 287 0.23 14.57 4.90
CA ARG A 287 0.14 15.78 5.73
C ARG A 287 -1.31 16.19 5.98
N GLY A 288 -2.19 16.09 4.98
CA GLY A 288 -3.62 16.33 5.12
C GLY A 288 -4.33 15.40 6.12
N VAL A 289 -3.89 14.13 6.20
CA VAL A 289 -4.42 13.16 7.19
C VAL A 289 -4.03 13.56 8.61
N TYR A 290 -2.82 14.07 8.82
CA TYR A 290 -2.40 14.49 10.15
C TYR A 290 -3.03 15.82 10.55
N LEU A 291 -3.23 16.75 9.61
CA LEU A 291 -4.03 17.96 9.86
C LEU A 291 -5.47 17.61 10.29
N SER A 292 -6.15 16.68 9.62
CA SER A 292 -7.52 16.29 10.02
C SER A 292 -7.53 15.69 11.43
N ARG A 293 -6.52 14.90 11.80
CA ARG A 293 -6.36 14.35 13.16
C ARG A 293 -6.06 15.42 14.21
N THR A 294 -5.21 16.40 13.89
CA THR A 294 -4.96 17.57 14.75
C THR A 294 -6.27 18.31 15.03
N ALA A 295 -7.11 18.51 14.01
CA ALA A 295 -8.40 19.16 14.17
C ALA A 295 -9.35 18.38 15.08
N HIS A 296 -9.38 17.04 14.99
CA HIS A 296 -10.10 16.19 15.94
C HIS A 296 -9.56 16.32 17.37
N ALA A 297 -8.24 16.44 17.54
CA ALA A 297 -7.63 16.65 18.86
C ALA A 297 -8.02 17.99 19.47
N TYR A 298 -8.04 19.08 18.69
CA TYR A 298 -8.56 20.38 19.15
C TYR A 298 -10.04 20.32 19.56
N LEU A 299 -10.87 19.62 18.80
CA LEU A 299 -12.27 19.44 19.18
C LEU A 299 -12.40 18.66 20.50
N ALA A 300 -11.59 17.62 20.69
CA ALA A 300 -11.54 16.87 21.95
C ALA A 300 -11.02 17.71 23.13
N ALA A 301 -10.18 18.71 22.87
CA ALA A 301 -9.73 19.71 23.85
C ALA A 301 -10.76 20.84 24.10
N SER A 302 -11.98 20.74 23.54
CA SER A 302 -13.01 21.78 23.62
C SER A 302 -12.60 23.11 22.97
N GLU A 303 -11.78 23.06 21.93
CA GLU A 303 -11.34 24.21 21.13
C GLU A 303 -11.91 24.18 19.70
N PRO A 304 -13.22 24.39 19.51
CA PRO A 304 -13.88 24.26 18.21
C PRO A 304 -13.38 25.26 17.15
N GLY A 305 -12.94 26.45 17.55
CA GLY A 305 -12.35 27.45 16.65
C GLY A 305 -11.03 26.96 16.03
N HIS A 306 -10.09 26.50 16.86
CA HIS A 306 -8.83 25.91 16.36
C HIS A 306 -9.09 24.64 15.56
N ALA A 307 -10.02 23.79 16.00
CA ALA A 307 -10.44 22.62 15.24
C ALA A 307 -10.90 23.01 13.83
N ALA A 308 -11.73 24.05 13.70
CA ALA A 308 -12.22 24.51 12.41
C ALA A 308 -11.11 25.08 11.51
N THR A 309 -10.20 25.88 12.07
CA THR A 309 -9.06 26.45 11.34
C THR A 309 -8.18 25.36 10.75
N VAL A 310 -7.77 24.38 11.56
CA VAL A 310 -6.91 23.28 11.10
C VAL A 310 -7.64 22.36 10.11
N ALA A 311 -8.94 22.16 10.30
CA ALA A 311 -9.75 21.40 9.36
C ALA A 311 -9.90 22.08 7.99
N ALA A 312 -9.92 23.42 7.94
CA ALA A 312 -9.92 24.18 6.69
C ALA A 312 -8.60 24.02 5.92
N GLU A 313 -7.47 23.95 6.63
CA GLU A 313 -6.18 23.60 6.02
C GLU A 313 -6.20 22.18 5.46
N ALA A 314 -6.71 21.21 6.23
CA ALA A 314 -6.86 19.83 5.78
C ALA A 314 -7.76 19.73 4.54
N LEU A 315 -8.85 20.49 4.48
CA LEU A 315 -9.75 20.57 3.33
C LEU A 315 -9.03 21.13 2.09
N THR A 316 -8.22 22.18 2.25
CA THR A 316 -7.43 22.76 1.16
C THR A 316 -6.49 21.73 0.55
N VAL A 317 -5.80 20.95 1.40
CA VAL A 317 -4.98 19.82 0.96
C VAL A 317 -5.82 18.78 0.23
N ALA A 318 -6.99 18.42 0.78
CA ALA A 318 -7.87 17.41 0.19
C ALA A 318 -8.44 17.82 -1.18
N THR A 319 -8.73 19.10 -1.38
CA THR A 319 -9.16 19.66 -2.67
C THR A 319 -8.01 19.65 -3.68
N THR A 320 -6.82 20.08 -3.26
CA THR A 320 -5.64 20.14 -4.15
C THR A 320 -5.14 18.76 -4.58
N THR A 321 -5.21 17.78 -3.68
CA THR A 321 -4.70 16.40 -3.90
C THR A 321 -5.76 15.42 -4.37
N GLY A 322 -7.04 15.79 -4.34
CA GLY A 322 -8.13 14.86 -4.60
C GLY A 322 -8.40 13.84 -3.49
N SER A 323 -7.75 13.94 -2.32
CA SER A 323 -7.86 12.97 -1.21
C SER A 323 -9.27 12.82 -0.63
N ALA A 324 -9.98 11.76 -1.05
CA ALA A 324 -11.32 11.44 -0.55
C ALA A 324 -11.35 11.06 0.94
N ARG A 325 -10.25 10.50 1.46
CA ARG A 325 -10.12 10.16 2.88
C ARG A 325 -10.12 11.41 3.76
N VAL A 326 -9.29 12.39 3.45
CA VAL A 326 -9.20 13.64 4.22
C VAL A 326 -10.51 14.42 4.12
N ARG A 327 -11.15 14.49 2.93
CA ARG A 327 -12.49 15.09 2.79
C ARG A 327 -13.53 14.44 3.70
N ARG A 328 -13.56 13.10 3.77
CA ARG A 328 -14.50 12.37 4.65
C ARG A 328 -14.27 12.67 6.12
N ASP A 329 -13.01 12.70 6.56
CA ASP A 329 -12.64 13.01 7.94
C ASP A 329 -13.06 14.45 8.32
N VAL A 330 -12.74 15.43 7.46
CA VAL A 330 -13.14 16.83 7.66
C VAL A 330 -14.66 16.98 7.68
N ALA A 331 -15.39 16.32 6.77
CA ALA A 331 -16.85 16.33 6.78
C ALA A 331 -17.44 15.70 8.05
N ALA A 332 -16.80 14.66 8.59
CA ALA A 332 -17.22 14.05 9.85
C ALA A 332 -16.98 14.97 11.05
N LEU A 333 -15.85 15.68 11.09
CA LEU A 333 -15.58 16.71 12.09
C LEU A 333 -16.58 17.87 11.98
N ALA A 334 -16.87 18.34 10.77
CA ALA A 334 -17.79 19.45 10.52
C ALA A 334 -19.18 19.20 11.11
N ARG A 335 -19.70 17.97 11.00
CA ARG A 335 -20.96 17.58 11.65
C ARG A 335 -20.91 17.69 13.18
N GLN A 336 -19.75 17.43 13.78
CA GLN A 336 -19.56 17.58 15.23
C GLN A 336 -19.37 19.04 15.64
N LEU A 337 -18.91 19.90 14.72
CA LEU A 337 -18.74 21.33 14.93
C LEU A 337 -20.04 22.14 14.74
N GLU A 338 -21.10 21.53 14.20
CA GLU A 338 -22.40 22.17 13.95
C GLU A 338 -22.97 22.94 15.17
N PRO A 339 -22.91 22.42 16.42
CA PRO A 339 -23.36 23.16 17.61
C PRO A 339 -22.60 24.48 17.84
N PHE A 340 -21.42 24.65 17.24
CA PHE A 340 -20.55 25.81 17.38
C PHE A 340 -20.59 26.77 16.18
N ARG A 341 -21.56 26.63 15.25
CA ARG A 341 -21.72 27.48 14.04
C ARG A 341 -21.70 28.99 14.30
N GLY A 342 -22.00 29.42 15.52
CA GLY A 342 -21.90 30.82 15.94
C GLY A 342 -20.47 31.39 15.81
N GLN A 343 -19.43 30.57 16.02
CA GLN A 343 -18.03 30.98 15.91
C GLN A 343 -17.63 31.24 14.45
N ARG A 344 -16.80 32.26 14.22
CA ARG A 344 -16.41 32.70 12.87
C ARG A 344 -15.70 31.59 12.09
N ASP A 345 -14.72 30.94 12.71
CA ASP A 345 -13.88 29.94 12.03
C ASP A 345 -14.67 28.67 11.69
N VAL A 346 -15.57 28.25 12.59
CA VAL A 346 -16.50 27.13 12.36
C VAL A 346 -17.42 27.43 11.18
N ARG A 347 -18.02 28.62 11.15
CA ARG A 347 -18.90 29.02 10.05
C ARG A 347 -18.15 29.02 8.71
N HIS A 348 -16.93 29.55 8.70
CA HIS A 348 -16.07 29.55 7.52
C HIS A 348 -15.80 28.14 6.99
N LEU A 349 -15.45 27.18 7.85
CA LEU A 349 -15.27 25.78 7.44
C LEU A 349 -16.55 25.18 6.84
N LEU A 350 -17.71 25.41 7.48
CA LEU A 350 -18.99 24.88 7.03
C LEU A 350 -19.37 25.44 5.65
N ASP A 351 -19.13 26.73 5.42
CA ASP A 351 -19.37 27.39 4.13
C ASP A 351 -18.42 26.86 3.04
N GLN A 352 -17.14 26.62 3.38
CA GLN A 352 -16.17 25.99 2.46
C GLN A 352 -16.59 24.57 2.05
N LEU A 353 -17.10 23.76 2.99
CA LEU A 353 -17.59 22.42 2.67
C LEU A 353 -18.85 22.45 1.79
N ALA A 354 -19.75 23.41 1.99
CA ALA A 354 -20.95 23.58 1.18
C ALA A 354 -20.62 23.96 -0.28
N THR A 355 -19.51 24.67 -0.49
CA THR A 355 -19.04 25.10 -1.83
C THR A 355 -18.12 24.10 -2.52
N ALA A 356 -17.50 23.19 -1.77
CA ALA A 356 -16.63 22.13 -2.28
C ALA A 356 -17.38 20.82 -2.63
N GLY A 357 -18.71 20.78 -2.42
CA GLY A 357 -19.58 19.61 -2.59
C GLY A 357 -20.06 19.39 -4.01
#